data_AF-A0A7L4QUB2-F1
#
_entry.id   AF-A0A7L4QUB2-F1
#
_cell.length_a   1.000
_cell.length_b   1.000
_cell.length_c   1.000
_cell.angle_alpha   90.00
_cell.angle_beta   90.00
_cell.angle_gamma   90.00
#
_symmetry.space_group_name_H-M   'P 1'
#
loop_
_entity.id
_entity.type
_entity.pdbx_description
1 polymer ?
#
loop_
_entity_poly.entity_id
_entity_poly.type
_entity_poly.pdbx_seq_one_letter_code
_entity_poly.pdbx_strand_id
1 'polypeptide(L)'
;CRGMNLYLKIENPAGERVQEIFIQGKPLKPDRTYQAVFVTNQGVPASYGANRFDSDLQAVEALQRYLEGKKMVETPLEGSVVAV
;
A
#
# COMPACT_ATOMS: atom_id res chain seq x y z
N CYS A 1 -5.12 2.77 1.81
CA CYS A 1 -4.23 1.61 1.60
C CYS A 1 -4.60 0.54 2.59
N ARG A 2 -5.00 -0.64 2.14
CA ARG A 2 -5.33 -1.69 3.11
C ARG A 2 -4.07 -2.15 3.86
N GLY A 3 -4.16 -2.15 5.18
CA GLY A 3 -3.10 -2.63 6.07
C GLY A 3 -1.92 -1.68 6.29
N MET A 4 -1.96 -0.45 5.76
CA MET A 4 -0.93 0.58 5.97
C MET A 4 -1.56 1.93 6.30
N ASN A 5 -1.03 2.61 7.32
CA ASN A 5 -1.32 4.01 7.62
C ASN A 5 -0.03 4.84 7.50
N LEU A 6 -0.14 6.02 6.89
CA LEU A 6 0.95 6.96 6.64
C LEU A 6 0.56 8.34 7.18
N TYR A 7 1.41 8.92 8.01
CA TYR A 7 1.31 10.31 8.44
C TYR A 7 2.40 11.12 7.76
N LEU A 8 2.03 12.19 7.06
CA LEU A 8 2.97 13.02 6.30
C LEU A 8 2.80 14.51 6.55
N LYS A 9 3.91 15.23 6.54
CA LYS A 9 3.97 16.69 6.57
C LYS A 9 4.57 17.19 5.27
N ILE A 10 3.74 17.77 4.40
CA ILE A 10 4.15 18.06 3.01
C ILE A 10 5.14 19.22 2.91
N GLU A 11 5.10 20.13 3.88
CA GLU A 11 5.96 21.30 4.02
C GLU A 11 7.40 20.92 4.36
N ASN A 12 7.62 19.71 4.89
CA ASN A 12 8.96 19.25 5.22
C ASN A 12 9.82 19.07 3.94
N PRO A 13 11.15 19.24 4.06
CA PRO A 13 12.08 18.99 2.97
C PRO A 13 11.93 17.59 2.36
N ALA A 14 12.42 17.44 1.13
CA ALA A 14 12.48 16.14 0.48
C ALA A 14 13.27 15.14 1.35
N GLY A 15 12.70 13.96 1.62
CA GLY A 15 13.26 12.96 2.53
C GLY A 15 12.67 12.99 3.94
N GLU A 16 12.01 14.07 4.35
CA GLU A 16 11.48 14.25 5.72
C GLU A 16 9.96 14.39 5.77
N ARG A 17 9.28 14.25 4.63
CA ARG A 17 7.81 14.40 4.53
C ARG A 17 7.05 13.28 5.22
N VAL A 18 7.59 12.06 5.20
CA VAL A 18 6.98 10.92 5.89
C VAL A 18 7.38 10.97 7.36
N GLN A 19 6.41 11.13 8.25
CA GLN A 19 6.65 11.22 9.68
C GLN A 19 6.53 9.86 10.35
N GLU A 20 5.43 9.16 10.11
CA GLU A 20 5.16 7.85 10.71
C GLU A 20 4.49 6.90 9.73
N ILE A 21 4.86 5.62 9.80
CA ILE A 21 4.21 4.54 9.06
C ILE A 21 3.79 3.46 10.06
N PHE A 22 2.54 3.01 9.94
CA PHE A 22 2.02 1.86 10.66
C PHE A 22 1.60 0.78 9.68
N ILE A 23 1.95 -0.47 9.98
CA ILE A 23 1.52 -1.66 9.24
C ILE A 23 0.62 -2.49 10.15
N GLN A 24 -0.63 -2.69 9.75
CA GLN A 24 -1.66 -3.39 10.52
C GLN A 24 -1.77 -2.86 11.97
N GLY A 25 -1.80 -1.53 12.12
CA GLY A 25 -1.91 -0.84 13.41
C GLY A 25 -0.65 -0.84 14.28
N LYS A 26 0.50 -1.34 13.78
CA LYS A 26 1.76 -1.37 14.52
C LYS A 26 2.81 -0.50 13.84
N PRO A 27 3.68 0.21 14.60
CA PRO A 27 4.77 0.97 14.00
C PRO A 27 5.60 0.11 13.04
N LEU A 28 5.97 0.70 11.91
CA LEU A 28 6.89 0.09 10.96
C LEU A 28 8.21 -0.26 11.66
N LYS A 29 8.70 -1.47 11.44
CA LYS A 29 10.02 -1.90 11.90
C LYS A 29 10.99 -1.89 10.71
N PRO A 30 12.04 -1.04 10.71
CA PRO A 30 12.96 -0.92 9.59
C PRO A 30 13.61 -2.24 9.17
N ASP A 31 13.97 -3.07 10.15
CA ASP A 31 14.68 -4.34 9.91
C ASP A 31 13.76 -5.52 9.57
N ARG A 32 12.46 -5.26 9.36
CA ARG A 32 11.48 -6.31 9.08
C ARG A 32 11.08 -6.33 7.61
N THR A 33 11.02 -7.52 7.03
CA THR A 33 10.41 -7.73 5.71
C THR A 33 8.89 -7.78 5.81
N TYR A 34 8.22 -7.05 4.93
CA TYR A 34 6.77 -7.05 4.79
C TYR A 34 6.40 -7.52 3.39
N GLN A 35 5.41 -8.40 3.30
CA GLN A 35 4.85 -8.79 2.01
C GLN A 35 4.01 -7.63 1.47
N ALA A 36 4.26 -7.28 0.20
CA ALA A 36 3.56 -6.23 -0.50
C ALA A 36 3.11 -6.72 -1.87
N VAL A 37 2.02 -6.12 -2.37
CA VAL A 37 1.52 -6.31 -3.72
C VAL A 37 1.32 -4.93 -4.34
N PHE A 38 1.77 -4.75 -5.57
CA PHE A 38 1.68 -3.50 -6.32
C PHE A 38 1.29 -3.82 -7.77
N VAL A 39 0.75 -2.83 -8.48
CA VAL A 39 0.16 -3.05 -9.81
C VAL A 39 1.18 -2.88 -10.94
N THR A 40 2.09 -1.91 -10.84
CA THR A 40 2.99 -1.58 -11.95
C THR A 40 4.45 -1.46 -11.51
N ASN A 41 5.34 -2.01 -12.33
CA ASN A 41 6.79 -1.83 -12.17
C ASN A 41 7.24 -0.37 -12.37
N GLN A 42 6.44 0.46 -13.06
CA GLN A 42 6.68 1.90 -13.19
C GLN A 42 6.57 2.63 -11.85
N GLY A 43 5.69 2.18 -10.94
CA GLY A 43 5.52 2.78 -9.62
C GLY A 43 6.50 2.25 -8.57
N VAL A 44 7.07 1.06 -8.79
CA VAL A 44 8.03 0.43 -7.87
C VAL A 44 9.23 -0.09 -8.65
N PRO A 45 10.30 0.71 -8.80
CA PRO A 45 11.51 0.32 -9.52
C PRO A 45 12.05 -1.04 -9.06
N ALA A 46 12.69 -1.78 -9.98
CA ALA A 46 13.21 -3.13 -9.72
C ALA A 46 14.29 -3.17 -8.62
N SER A 47 14.94 -2.03 -8.34
CA SER A 47 15.93 -1.88 -7.27
C SER A 47 15.33 -1.96 -5.85
N TYR A 48 14.00 -1.91 -5.71
CA TYR A 48 13.33 -1.99 -4.40
C TYR A 48 12.70 -3.36 -4.16
N GLY A 49 12.79 -3.82 -2.90
CA GLY A 49 12.24 -5.10 -2.45
C GLY A 49 13.14 -6.30 -2.77
N ALA A 50 12.73 -7.47 -2.28
CA ALA A 50 13.41 -8.74 -2.52
C ALA A 50 12.36 -9.81 -2.81
N ASN A 51 12.76 -10.93 -3.43
CA ASN A 51 11.87 -12.05 -3.77
C ASN A 51 10.64 -11.63 -4.59
N ARG A 52 10.84 -10.72 -5.55
CA ARG A 52 9.80 -10.27 -6.47
C ARG A 52 9.43 -11.41 -7.42
N PHE A 53 8.14 -11.54 -7.68
CA PHE A 53 7.62 -12.40 -8.73
C PHE A 53 6.48 -11.68 -9.42
N ASP A 54 6.34 -11.90 -10.72
CA ASP A 54 5.20 -11.40 -11.48
C ASP A 54 4.06 -12.41 -11.37
N SER A 55 2.89 -11.93 -10.98
CA SER A 55 1.67 -12.73 -10.93
C SER A 55 0.97 -12.70 -12.28
N ASP A 56 0.56 -13.85 -12.81
CA ASP A 56 -0.24 -13.92 -14.04
C ASP A 56 -1.66 -13.35 -13.87
N LEU A 57 -2.08 -13.11 -12.61
CA LEU A 57 -3.38 -12.54 -12.29
C LEU A 57 -3.44 -11.05 -12.66
N GLN A 58 -4.27 -10.70 -13.64
CA GLN A 58 -4.50 -9.31 -14.00
C GLN A 58 -5.27 -8.57 -12.88
N ALA A 59 -4.96 -7.29 -12.67
CA ALA A 59 -5.61 -6.49 -11.64
C ALA A 59 -7.14 -6.40 -11.82
N VAL A 60 -7.62 -6.30 -13.06
CA VAL A 60 -9.07 -6.31 -13.37
C VAL A 60 -9.71 -7.65 -12.99
N GLU A 61 -9.02 -8.75 -13.25
CA GLU A 61 -9.50 -10.09 -12.89
C GLU A 61 -9.52 -10.27 -11.36
N ALA A 62 -8.50 -9.79 -10.64
CA ALA A 62 -8.49 -9.80 -9.19
C ALA A 62 -9.69 -9.03 -8.60
N LEU A 63 -10.03 -7.88 -9.18
CA LEU A 63 -11.21 -7.10 -8.78
C LEU A 63 -12.51 -7.82 -9.11
N GLN A 64 -12.64 -8.41 -10.30
CA GLN A 64 -13.82 -9.20 -10.68
C GLN A 64 -14.06 -10.34 -9.69
N ARG A 65 -13.02 -11.14 -9.40
CA ARG A 65 -13.07 -12.22 -8.39
C ARG A 65 -13.43 -11.69 -7.01
N TYR A 66 -12.92 -10.51 -6.63
CA TYR A 66 -13.29 -9.89 -5.36
C TYR A 66 -14.76 -9.46 -5.33
N LEU A 67 -15.33 -8.98 -6.44
CA LEU A 67 -16.71 -8.49 -6.52
C LEU A 67 -17.74 -9.60 -6.74
N GLU A 68 -17.31 -10.78 -7.20
CA GLU A 68 -18.18 -11.92 -7.47
C GLU A 68 -19.06 -12.28 -6.25
N GLY A 69 -20.37 -12.39 -6.50
CA GLY A 69 -21.36 -12.68 -5.46
C GLY A 69 -21.72 -11.50 -4.53
N LYS A 70 -21.08 -10.33 -4.67
CA LYS A 70 -21.40 -9.14 -3.87
C LYS A 70 -22.47 -8.29 -4.57
N LYS A 71 -23.60 -8.07 -3.89
CA LYS A 71 -24.67 -7.19 -4.40
C LYS A 71 -24.33 -5.70 -4.30
N MET A 72 -23.58 -5.32 -3.26
CA MET A 72 -23.16 -3.96 -3.00
C MET A 72 -21.83 -4.00 -2.26
N VAL A 73 -20.95 -3.04 -2.54
CA VAL A 73 -19.67 -2.88 -1.84
C VAL A 73 -19.58 -1.43 -1.40
N GLU A 74 -19.38 -1.24 -0.10
CA GLU A 74 -19.10 0.07 0.48
C GLU A 74 -17.61 0.20 0.76
N THR A 75 -17.03 1.33 0.37
CA THR A 75 -15.60 1.62 0.57
C THR A 75 -15.45 3.04 1.11
N PRO A 76 -15.77 3.29 2.39
CA PRO A 76 -15.55 4.60 3.00
C PRO A 76 -14.06 4.94 3.04
N LEU A 77 -13.73 6.22 3.18
CA LEU A 77 -12.35 6.64 3.39
C LEU A 77 -11.86 6.13 4.75
N GLU A 78 -10.83 5.28 4.73
CA GLU A 78 -10.25 4.65 5.93
C GLU A 78 -9.21 5.54 6.65
N GLY A 79 -8.90 6.73 6.12
CA GLY A 79 -7.87 7.60 6.72
C GLY A 79 -6.46 6.99 6.68
N SER A 80 -6.16 6.15 5.68
CA SER A 80 -4.87 5.47 5.57
C SER A 80 -3.69 6.41 5.26
N VAL A 81 -3.96 7.63 4.79
CA VAL A 81 -2.95 8.65 4.51
C VAL A 81 -3.44 9.95 5.12
N VAL A 82 -2.71 10.48 6.08
CA VAL A 82 -3.10 11.65 6.88
C VAL A 82 -2.03 12.74 6.74
N ALA A 83 -2.45 13.92 6.31
CA ALA A 83 -1.59 15.11 6.35
C ALA A 83 -1.60 15.71 7.77
N VAL A 84 -0.41 15.98 8.32
CA VAL A 84 -0.18 16.50 9.68
C VAL A 84 0.63 17.79 9.69
#